data_AF-A0A822XHQ8-F1
#
_entry.id   AF-A0A822XHQ8-F1
#
_cell.length_a   1.000
_cell.length_b   1.000
_cell.length_c   1.000
_cell.angle_alpha   90.00
_cell.angle_beta   90.00
_cell.angle_gamma   90.00
#
_symmetry.space_group_name_H-M   'P 1'
#
loop_
_entity.id
_entity.type
_entity.pdbx_description
1 polymer ?
#
loop_
_entity_poly.entity_id
_entity_poly.type
_entity_poly.pdbx_seq_one_letter_code
_entity_poly.pdbx_strand_id
1 'polypeptide(L)'
;MSSTKFALRESQMKENICVFRRPITGGCRMCLQREVSDHLRKAGYDCAICKSKWRSSPDIPSGEHTYLDVLEKSPKKGEVRVVIELNFRAEFEVARAKDEYNWLINRLPEVFVGKAERLRTLIKILCSAAKERNA
;
A
#
# COMPACT_ATOMS: atom_id res chain seq x y z
N MET A 1 5.69 -5.14 18.20
CA MET A 1 4.61 -4.86 17.22
C MET A 1 4.44 -3.34 17.16
N SER A 2 4.47 -2.71 15.98
CA SER A 2 4.32 -1.24 15.87
C SER A 2 2.87 -0.83 16.16
N SER A 3 2.68 0.27 16.90
CA SER A 3 1.38 0.80 17.32
C SER A 3 0.42 1.07 16.15
N THR A 4 0.95 1.30 14.95
CA THR A 4 0.19 1.56 13.72
C THR A 4 -0.60 0.34 13.24
N LYS A 5 -0.17 -0.89 13.60
CA LYS A 5 -0.95 -2.10 13.33
C LYS A 5 -2.23 -2.20 14.16
N PHE A 6 -2.29 -1.55 15.33
CA PHE A 6 -3.46 -1.64 16.21
C PHE A 6 -4.59 -0.71 15.74
N ALA A 7 -4.25 0.47 15.21
CA ALA A 7 -5.21 1.45 14.72
C ALA A 7 -5.97 0.99 13.46
N LEU A 8 -5.42 0.05 12.67
CA LEU A 8 -6.07 -0.45 11.45
C LEU A 8 -7.26 -1.39 11.73
N ARG A 9 -7.44 -1.88 12.97
CA ARG A 9 -8.51 -2.85 13.29
C ARG A 9 -9.88 -2.23 13.53
N GLU A 10 -9.99 -0.91 13.68
CA GLU A 10 -11.25 -0.25 14.10
C GLU A 10 -11.99 0.53 13.00
N SER A 11 -11.49 0.55 11.76
CA SER A 11 -12.20 1.19 10.66
C SER A 11 -13.31 0.28 10.10
N GLN A 12 -14.46 0.24 10.78
CA GLN A 12 -15.70 -0.22 10.17
C GLN A 12 -16.19 0.86 9.18
N MET A 13 -16.19 0.50 7.90
CA MET A 13 -16.69 1.33 6.79
C MET A 13 -18.13 1.77 7.08
N LYS A 14 -18.32 3.03 7.47
CA LYS A 14 -19.62 3.68 7.36
C LYS A 14 -19.86 3.99 5.88
N GLU A 15 -21.10 3.81 5.43
CA GLU A 15 -21.54 4.09 4.06
C GLU A 15 -21.24 5.55 3.68
N ASN A 16 -20.05 5.79 3.15
CA ASN A 16 -19.65 7.08 2.62
C ASN A 16 -19.88 7.07 1.11
N ILE A 17 -20.72 8.00 0.64
CA ILE A 17 -20.98 8.22 -0.77
C ILE A 17 -19.67 8.68 -1.43
N CYS A 18 -19.09 7.81 -2.25
CA CYS A 18 -17.96 8.17 -3.12
C CYS A 18 -18.47 9.01 -4.29
N VAL A 19 -17.81 10.13 -4.58
CA VAL A 19 -18.11 11.02 -5.71
C VAL A 19 -18.10 10.29 -7.07
N PHE A 20 -17.46 9.11 -7.16
CA PHE A 20 -17.29 8.34 -8.40
C PHE A 20 -18.34 7.26 -8.70
N ARG A 21 -19.44 7.13 -7.93
CA ARG A 21 -20.61 6.23 -8.22
C ARG A 21 -20.24 4.88 -8.88
N ARG A 22 -19.32 4.12 -8.29
CA ARG A 22 -19.09 2.71 -8.69
C ARG A 22 -19.18 1.83 -7.46
N PRO A 23 -20.14 0.88 -7.40
CA PRO A 23 -20.07 -0.20 -6.43
C PRO A 23 -18.96 -1.13 -6.89
N ILE A 24 -17.75 -0.89 -6.37
CA ILE A 24 -16.69 -1.90 -6.40
C ILE A 24 -16.87 -2.64 -5.09
N THR A 25 -17.14 -3.94 -5.15
CA THR A 25 -16.97 -4.83 -4.00
C THR A 25 -15.61 -4.54 -3.36
N GLY A 26 -15.57 -3.91 -2.18
CA GLY A 26 -14.33 -3.44 -1.54
C GLY A 26 -14.11 -1.92 -1.46
N GLY A 27 -15.03 -1.08 -1.95
CA GLY A 27 -14.98 0.39 -1.78
C GLY A 27 -14.00 1.13 -2.69
N CYS A 28 -14.08 2.46 -2.74
CA CYS A 28 -13.17 3.30 -3.53
C CYS A 28 -11.82 3.47 -2.82
N ARG A 29 -10.70 3.14 -3.50
CA ARG A 29 -9.34 3.31 -2.96
C ARG A 29 -9.08 4.69 -2.36
N MET A 30 -9.50 5.75 -3.06
CA MET A 30 -9.32 7.13 -2.57
C MET A 30 -10.14 7.41 -1.31
N CYS A 31 -11.37 6.89 -1.23
CA CYS A 31 -12.21 7.03 -0.04
C CYS A 31 -11.60 6.26 1.14
N LEU A 32 -11.14 5.04 0.91
CA LEU A 32 -10.51 4.21 1.94
C LEU A 32 -9.23 4.87 2.47
N GLN A 33 -8.36 5.39 1.59
CA GLN A 33 -7.17 6.12 2.03
C GLN A 33 -7.51 7.38 2.83
N ARG A 34 -8.56 8.12 2.44
CA ARG A 34 -9.04 9.28 3.21
C ARG A 34 -9.54 8.88 4.58
N GLU A 35 -10.39 7.85 4.66
CA GLU A 35 -10.93 7.34 5.92
C GLU A 35 -9.82 6.90 6.87
N VAL A 36 -8.85 6.13 6.38
CA VAL A 36 -7.71 5.67 7.18
C VAL A 36 -6.82 6.85 7.59
N SER A 37 -6.55 7.80 6.70
CA SER A 37 -5.76 9.00 7.02
C SER A 37 -6.44 9.84 8.11
N ASP A 38 -7.74 10.06 8.00
CA ASP A 38 -8.53 10.82 8.98
C ASP A 38 -8.57 10.11 10.33
N HIS A 39 -8.71 8.77 10.33
CA HIS A 39 -8.66 7.98 11.55
C HIS A 39 -7.29 8.10 12.24
N LEU A 40 -6.20 7.93 11.49
CA LEU A 40 -4.83 8.05 12.02
C LEU A 40 -4.56 9.45 12.60
N ARG A 41 -5.00 10.49 11.89
CA ARG A 41 -4.88 11.88 12.37
C ARG A 41 -5.67 12.12 13.66
N LYS A 42 -6.90 11.62 13.74
CA LYS A 42 -7.73 11.69 14.97
C LYS A 42 -7.08 10.96 16.15
N ALA A 43 -6.36 9.87 15.88
CA ALA A 43 -5.58 9.14 16.87
C ALA A 43 -4.23 9.81 17.23
N GLY A 44 -3.93 10.99 16.67
CA GLY A 44 -2.72 11.78 16.98
C GLY A 44 -1.49 11.45 16.17
N TYR A 45 -1.62 10.64 15.11
CA TYR A 45 -0.50 10.36 14.19
C TYR A 45 -0.38 11.47 13.13
N ASP A 46 0.87 11.84 12.82
CA ASP A 46 1.17 12.63 11.63
C ASP A 46 1.10 11.71 10.41
N CYS A 47 0.01 11.84 9.65
CA CYS A 47 -0.29 11.02 8.49
C CYS A 47 -0.68 11.89 7.29
N ALA A 48 -0.22 11.51 6.10
CA ALA A 48 -0.64 12.12 4.85
C ALA A 48 -0.87 11.07 3.76
N ILE A 49 -1.80 11.36 2.84
CA ILE A 49 -1.90 10.66 1.57
C ILE A 49 -0.85 11.27 0.63
N CYS A 50 0.11 10.45 0.21
CA CYS A 50 1.14 10.83 -0.73
C CYS A 50 0.81 10.29 -2.13
N LYS A 51 1.21 11.04 -3.15
CA LYS A 51 1.10 10.64 -4.55
C LYS A 51 2.49 10.66 -5.20
N SER A 52 2.92 9.53 -5.74
CA SER A 52 4.09 9.46 -6.62
C SER A 52 3.64 9.48 -8.08
N LYS A 53 4.45 10.06 -8.96
CA LYS A 53 4.21 10.11 -10.40
C LYS A 53 5.49 9.76 -11.14
N TRP A 54 5.39 9.05 -12.24
CA TRP A 54 6.52 8.74 -13.12
C TRP A 54 6.17 9.03 -14.58
N ARG A 55 7.19 9.43 -15.33
CA ARG A 55 7.08 9.63 -16.79
C ARG A 55 7.19 8.27 -17.49
N SER A 56 6.66 8.22 -18.71
CA SER A 56 6.84 7.07 -19.57
C SER A 56 8.32 6.92 -20.00
N SER A 57 8.75 5.69 -20.17
CA SER A 57 9.96 5.27 -20.87
C SER A 57 9.56 4.29 -22.00
N PRO A 58 10.48 3.86 -22.88
CA PRO A 58 10.14 2.93 -23.97
C PRO A 58 9.41 1.65 -23.51
N ASP A 59 9.77 1.12 -22.33
CA ASP A 59 9.21 -0.13 -21.79
C ASP A 59 8.17 0.08 -20.68
N ILE A 60 8.03 1.30 -20.17
CA ILE A 60 7.22 1.60 -18.97
C ILE A 60 6.26 2.75 -19.27
N PRO A 61 4.93 2.55 -19.23
CA PRO A 61 3.98 3.65 -19.40
C PRO A 61 4.07 4.63 -18.22
N SER A 62 3.68 5.88 -18.48
CA SER A 62 3.53 6.86 -17.39
C SER A 62 2.44 6.43 -16.43
N GLY A 63 2.53 6.89 -15.19
CA GLY A 63 1.55 6.54 -14.18
C GLY A 63 1.72 7.31 -12.89
N GLU A 64 0.83 7.00 -11.97
CA GLU A 64 0.82 7.54 -10.62
C GLU A 64 0.38 6.48 -9.61
N HIS A 65 0.83 6.63 -8.38
CA HIS A 65 0.46 5.74 -7.28
C HIS A 65 0.19 6.56 -6.03
N THR A 66 -0.80 6.14 -5.25
CA THR A 66 -1.17 6.81 -3.99
C THR A 66 -0.98 5.87 -2.83
N TYR A 67 -0.39 6.36 -1.74
CA TYR A 67 -0.11 5.60 -0.53
C TYR A 67 -0.24 6.50 0.69
N LEU A 68 -0.23 5.91 1.88
CA LEU A 68 -0.23 6.66 3.14
C LEU A 68 1.20 6.70 3.69
N ASP A 69 1.68 7.90 4.04
CA ASP A 69 2.92 8.13 4.78
C ASP A 69 2.56 8.53 6.21
N VAL A 70 3.25 7.93 7.18
CA VAL A 70 3.04 8.19 8.61
C VAL A 70 4.38 8.45 9.28
N LEU A 71 4.48 9.54 10.02
CA LEU A 71 5.65 9.85 10.85
C LEU A 71 5.42 9.30 12.26
N GLU A 72 6.05 8.16 12.56
CA GLU A 72 6.03 7.58 13.90
C GLU A 72 7.11 8.22 14.77
N LYS A 73 6.73 8.75 15.93
CA LYS A 73 7.68 9.18 16.97
C LYS A 73 8.13 7.99 17.79
N SER A 74 9.41 7.63 17.68
CA SER A 74 10.04 6.57 18.48
C SER A 74 10.94 7.20 19.55
N PRO A 75 10.72 6.91 20.85
CA PRO A 75 11.56 7.42 21.93
C PRO A 75 13.05 7.11 21.76
N LYS A 76 13.38 6.00 21.08
CA LYS A 76 14.76 5.52 20.92
C LYS A 76 15.38 5.85 19.55
N LYS A 77 14.59 6.24 18.56
CA LYS A 77 15.04 6.37 17.16
C LYS A 77 14.64 7.70 16.50
N GLY A 78 14.05 8.61 17.28
CA GLY A 78 13.49 9.85 16.74
C GLY A 78 12.28 9.56 15.86
N GLU A 79 12.06 10.44 14.89
CA GLU A 79 10.97 10.32 13.92
C GLU A 79 11.31 9.31 12.82
N VAL A 80 10.39 8.39 12.56
CA VAL A 80 10.55 7.31 11.58
C VAL A 80 9.36 7.33 10.63
N ARG A 81 9.64 7.45 9.33
CA ARG A 81 8.60 7.34 8.30
C ARG A 81 8.23 5.88 8.03
N VAL A 82 6.92 5.64 7.99
CA VAL A 82 6.29 4.36 7.71
C VAL A 82 5.33 4.53 6.55
N VAL A 83 5.43 3.64 5.57
CA VAL A 83 4.54 3.56 4.43
C VAL A 83 3.43 2.55 4.73
N ILE A 84 2.20 2.92 4.41
CA ILE A 84 1.03 2.04 4.44
C ILE A 84 0.46 1.90 3.02
N GLU A 85 0.42 0.65 2.54
CA GLU A 85 -0.24 0.25 1.30
C GLU A 85 -1.45 -0.62 1.65
N LEU A 86 -2.66 -0.14 1.34
CA LEU A 86 -3.90 -0.78 1.76
C LEU A 86 -4.29 -1.99 0.91
N ASN A 87 -3.81 -2.06 -0.34
CA ASN A 87 -4.11 -3.13 -1.29
C ASN A 87 -2.80 -3.76 -1.84
N PHE A 88 -1.81 -3.95 -0.97
CA PHE A 88 -0.43 -4.26 -1.38
C PHE A 88 -0.32 -5.52 -2.25
N ARG A 89 -1.02 -6.61 -1.91
CA ARG A 89 -1.00 -7.84 -2.71
C ARG A 89 -1.51 -7.61 -4.14
N ALA A 90 -2.64 -6.92 -4.28
CA ALA A 90 -3.31 -6.69 -5.55
C ALA A 90 -2.46 -5.88 -6.54
N GLU A 91 -1.55 -5.03 -6.04
CA GLU A 91 -0.61 -4.27 -6.89
C GLU A 91 0.39 -5.16 -7.64
N PHE A 92 0.53 -6.44 -7.27
CA PHE A 92 1.46 -7.38 -7.91
C PHE A 92 0.78 -8.57 -8.59
N GLU A 93 -0.55 -8.61 -8.62
CA GLU A 93 -1.31 -9.65 -9.30
C GLU A 93 -1.17 -9.50 -10.82
N VAL A 94 -0.94 -10.62 -11.51
CA VAL A 94 -0.77 -10.64 -12.97
C VAL A 94 -1.70 -11.70 -13.54
N ALA A 95 -2.49 -11.34 -14.56
CA ALA A 95 -3.55 -12.18 -15.10
C ALA A 95 -3.09 -13.56 -15.63
N ARG A 96 -1.81 -13.70 -16.00
CA ARG A 96 -1.22 -14.95 -16.53
C ARG A 96 0.15 -15.22 -15.87
N ALA A 97 0.16 -15.29 -14.54
CA ALA A 97 1.35 -15.68 -13.78
C ALA A 97 1.50 -17.22 -13.68
N LYS A 98 2.75 -17.70 -13.60
CA LYS A 98 3.07 -19.09 -13.25
C LYS A 98 2.73 -19.37 -11.78
N ASP A 99 2.55 -20.64 -11.44
CA ASP A 99 2.18 -21.07 -10.08
C ASP A 99 3.19 -20.64 -9.02
N GLU A 100 4.49 -20.63 -9.33
CA GLU A 100 5.53 -20.19 -8.39
C GLU A 100 5.41 -18.70 -8.06
N TYR A 101 5.08 -17.87 -9.05
CA TYR A 101 4.84 -16.44 -8.83
C TYR A 101 3.54 -16.24 -8.04
N ASN A 102 2.47 -16.95 -8.39
CA ASN A 102 1.21 -16.90 -7.64
C ASN A 102 1.40 -17.32 -6.17
N TRP A 103 2.20 -18.35 -5.92
CA TRP A 103 2.56 -18.76 -4.57
C TRP A 103 3.27 -17.65 -3.79
N LEU A 104 4.18 -16.90 -4.43
CA LEU A 104 4.84 -15.75 -3.83
C LEU A 104 3.86 -14.62 -3.51
N ILE A 105 2.97 -14.28 -4.44
CA ILE A 105 1.94 -13.23 -4.25
C ILE A 105 0.99 -13.59 -3.10
N ASN A 106 0.58 -14.85 -3.00
CA ASN A 106 -0.31 -15.33 -1.94
C ASN A 106 0.31 -15.21 -0.53
N ARG A 107 1.64 -15.11 -0.43
CA ARG A 107 2.35 -14.89 0.85
C ARG A 107 2.50 -13.41 1.21
N LEU A 108 2.20 -12.49 0.29
CA LEU A 108 2.22 -11.06 0.59
C LEU A 108 1.08 -10.70 1.54
N PRO A 109 1.28 -9.74 2.45
CA PRO A 109 0.19 -9.19 3.24
C PRO A 109 -0.75 -8.39 2.33
N GLU A 110 -2.04 -8.40 2.65
CA GLU A 110 -3.02 -7.54 1.97
C GLU A 110 -2.75 -6.06 2.25
N VAL A 111 -2.46 -5.73 3.50
CA VAL A 111 -2.00 -4.40 3.93
C VAL A 111 -0.51 -4.45 4.30
N PHE A 112 0.32 -3.68 3.60
CA PHE A 112 1.70 -3.48 4.01
C PHE A 112 1.80 -2.28 4.96
N VAL A 113 2.50 -2.47 6.07
CA VAL A 113 2.89 -1.41 7.01
C VAL A 113 4.37 -1.60 7.31
N GLY A 114 5.20 -0.64 6.91
CA GLY A 114 6.63 -0.73 7.17
C GLY A 114 7.45 0.41 6.57
N LYS A 115 8.76 0.39 6.86
CA LYS A 115 9.70 1.37 6.33
C LYS A 115 9.89 1.20 4.83
N ALA A 116 10.27 2.29 4.17
CA ALA A 116 10.59 2.32 2.75
C ALA A 116 11.66 1.29 2.35
N GLU A 117 12.64 1.03 3.21
CA GLU A 117 13.71 0.05 2.93
C GLU A 117 13.14 -1.37 2.79
N ARG A 118 12.23 -1.75 3.69
CA ARG A 118 11.57 -3.06 3.64
C ARG A 118 10.67 -3.17 2.41
N LEU A 119 9.95 -2.12 2.07
CA LEU A 119 9.12 -2.06 0.87
C LEU A 119 9.97 -2.26 -0.39
N ARG A 120 11.09 -1.53 -0.51
CA ARG A 120 12.04 -1.69 -1.63
C ARG A 120 12.59 -3.10 -1.74
N THR A 121 12.93 -3.74 -0.62
CA THR A 121 13.41 -5.14 -0.63
C THR A 121 12.34 -6.10 -1.15
N LEU A 122 11.08 -5.97 -0.70
CA LEU A 122 9.98 -6.78 -1.20
C LEU A 122 9.75 -6.57 -2.70
N ILE A 123 9.72 -5.33 -3.16
CA ILE A 123 9.57 -5.00 -4.59
C ILE A 123 10.71 -5.64 -5.40
N LYS A 124 11.96 -5.56 -4.93
CA LYS A 124 13.09 -6.20 -5.63
C LYS A 124 12.93 -7.71 -5.77
N ILE A 125 12.51 -8.40 -4.70
CA ILE A 125 12.27 -9.85 -4.72
C ILE A 125 11.18 -10.19 -5.75
N LEU A 126 10.06 -9.46 -5.72
CA LEU A 126 8.94 -9.66 -6.63
C LEU A 126 9.34 -9.40 -8.08
N CYS A 127 10.09 -8.33 -8.34
CA CYS A 127 10.63 -8.03 -9.67
C CYS A 127 11.60 -9.09 -10.17
N SER A 128 12.45 -9.65 -9.31
CA SER A 128 13.34 -10.77 -9.69
C SER A 128 12.54 -12.01 -10.07
N ALA A 129 11.57 -12.41 -9.24
CA ALA A 129 10.69 -13.54 -9.54
C ALA A 129 9.87 -13.33 -10.83
N ALA A 130 9.45 -12.09 -11.10
CA ALA A 130 8.77 -11.75 -12.34
C ALA A 130 9.69 -11.79 -13.59
N LYS A 131 11.01 -11.58 -13.43
CA LYS A 131 12.01 -11.55 -14.52
C LYS A 131 12.54 -12.92 -14.91
N GLU A 132 12.49 -13.91 -14.03
CA GLU A 132 12.75 -15.32 -14.37
C GLU A 132 11.78 -15.88 -15.44
N ARG A 133 10.87 -15.04 -15.96
CA ARG A 133 10.06 -15.22 -17.18
C ARG A 133 10.82 -15.38 -18.50
N ASN A 134 12.12 -15.12 -18.59
CA ASN A 134 12.85 -15.08 -19.87
C ASN A 134 14.04 -16.05 -19.97
N ALA A 135 14.03 -17.16 -19.24
CA ALA A 135 14.92 -18.30 -19.50
C ALA A 135 14.13 -19.46 -20.10
#